data_AF-A0A7S1NWJ1-F1
#
_entry.id   AF-A0A7S1NWJ1-F1
#
_cell.length_a   1.000
_cell.length_b   1.000
_cell.length_c   1.000
_cell.angle_alpha   90.00
_cell.angle_beta   90.00
_cell.angle_gamma   90.00
#
_symmetry.space_group_name_H-M   'P 1'
#
loop_
_entity.id
_entity.type
_entity.pdbx_description
1 polymer ?
#
loop_
_entity_poly.entity_id
_entity_poly.type
_entity_poly.pdbx_seq_one_letter_code
_entity_poly.pdbx_strand_id
1 'polypeptide(L)'
;MAEVQEALQKWGEINLAQRLAEYGPVGLEIEKTKKQSLESRKKLVEETKAFKKLEDADKVAQLEGLLKAYQGEIDAVTKRAKMAESNFLQFYQLLYEAPDPADTLRAAQSALKSQEAMSQQQASADTGRVRELTEKLRAAELKCTKMQKELKDMEDEFKTVKNQEVKVRQLEGRLAEVTTYHTELLEKEIHQRDEHWAKAIEQLKGEQEGEVVRLRSQIAEQERMKTYMESEVEEAERQLLQAKQRHEEDLMNKQSELDTVAAELERKTQDLETLKAQQSQQDQSKVESVMHSLNAAQHRIKTLEADLDNTRAELYSTHEKSRQREADLLRQLEDISGVVRKRDEELVQVRDELQRRPTVGEVSELRQKLRNAEVVEHGDIDGASTDLERRLLEKQKQLEGQLSSFRVKCHSQEDTISHLTQESRSFQERVDDLQQLVTSLENQLSQAQAQGAAEPSTATLGGINLNLTPHTPPASSVAASLPVAGPAGDGDKAAL
;
A
#
# COMPACT_ATOMS: atom_id res chain seq x y z
N MET A 1 25.52 -65.68 4.26
CA MET A 1 25.69 -65.84 2.79
C MET A 1 26.83 -66.80 2.45
N ALA A 2 28.04 -66.65 3.04
CA ALA A 2 29.17 -67.56 2.78
C ALA A 2 28.84 -69.04 3.09
N GLU A 3 28.23 -69.32 4.25
CA GLU A 3 27.84 -70.69 4.65
C GLU A 3 26.78 -71.31 3.73
N VAL A 4 25.80 -70.51 3.28
CA VAL A 4 24.76 -70.96 2.33
C VAL A 4 25.38 -71.28 0.97
N GLN A 5 26.38 -70.50 0.56
CA GLN A 5 27.05 -70.67 -0.72
C GLN A 5 27.99 -71.89 -0.72
N GLU A 6 28.71 -72.11 0.38
CA GLU A 6 29.52 -73.32 0.57
C GLU A 6 28.63 -74.58 0.61
N ALA A 7 27.50 -74.53 1.32
CA ALA A 7 26.56 -75.63 1.37
C ALA A 7 25.92 -75.94 0.01
N LEU A 8 25.52 -74.91 -0.74
CA LEU A 8 24.98 -75.07 -2.09
C LEU A 8 26.00 -75.67 -3.04
N GLN A 9 27.29 -75.30 -2.90
CA GLN A 9 28.38 -75.91 -3.66
C GLN A 9 28.53 -77.40 -3.31
N LYS A 10 28.64 -77.75 -2.02
CA LYS A 10 28.78 -79.15 -1.58
C LYS A 10 27.61 -80.03 -1.99
N TRP A 11 26.37 -79.56 -1.82
CA TRP A 11 25.18 -80.30 -2.28
C TRP A 11 25.09 -80.41 -3.81
N GLY A 12 25.61 -79.41 -4.53
CA GLY A 12 25.78 -79.46 -5.98
C GLY A 12 26.80 -80.51 -6.42
N GLU A 13 27.93 -80.62 -5.73
CA GLU A 13 28.98 -81.62 -5.98
C GLU A 13 28.52 -83.04 -5.64
N ILE A 14 27.76 -83.21 -4.56
CA ILE A 14 27.16 -84.50 -4.19
C ILE A 14 26.18 -84.98 -5.28
N ASN A 15 25.45 -84.05 -5.91
CA ASN A 15 24.50 -84.30 -6.99
C ASN A 15 23.61 -85.53 -6.70
N LEU A 16 22.67 -85.36 -5.77
CA LEU A 16 21.79 -86.44 -5.32
C LEU A 16 21.07 -87.16 -6.47
N ALA A 17 20.71 -86.44 -7.54
CA ALA A 17 20.07 -87.05 -8.71
C ALA A 17 20.99 -88.05 -9.41
N GLN A 18 22.26 -87.69 -9.61
CA GLN A 18 23.26 -88.58 -10.17
C GLN A 18 23.54 -89.78 -9.25
N ARG A 19 23.70 -89.54 -7.94
CA ARG A 19 23.95 -90.62 -6.97
C ARG A 19 22.78 -91.60 -6.88
N LEU A 20 21.54 -91.12 -6.89
CA LEU A 20 20.35 -91.98 -6.93
C LEU A 20 20.34 -92.87 -8.19
N ALA A 21 20.77 -92.36 -9.33
CA ALA A 21 20.92 -93.14 -10.55
C ALA A 21 22.04 -94.20 -10.44
N GLU A 22 23.16 -93.89 -9.78
CA GLU A 22 24.28 -94.81 -9.54
C GLU A 22 23.91 -95.95 -8.55
N TYR A 23 23.18 -95.64 -7.48
CA TYR A 23 22.76 -96.63 -6.47
C TYR A 23 21.52 -97.44 -6.87
N GLY A 24 20.73 -96.99 -7.86
CA GLY A 24 19.56 -97.72 -8.36
C GLY A 24 19.86 -99.17 -8.78
N PRO A 25 20.85 -99.41 -9.67
CA PRO A 25 21.29 -100.76 -10.05
C PRO A 25 21.83 -101.58 -8.87
N VAL A 26 22.52 -100.95 -7.92
CA VAL A 26 23.03 -101.61 -6.70
C VAL A 26 21.87 -102.13 -5.85
N GLY A 27 20.81 -101.33 -5.68
CA GLY A 27 19.59 -101.77 -4.99
C GLY A 27 18.93 -102.98 -5.65
N LEU A 28 18.84 -102.99 -6.98
CA LEU A 28 18.32 -104.12 -7.74
C LEU A 28 19.20 -105.37 -7.59
N GLU A 29 20.52 -105.23 -7.60
CA GLU A 29 21.45 -106.35 -7.40
C GLU A 29 21.40 -106.90 -5.96
N ILE A 30 21.20 -106.05 -4.96
CA ILE A 30 20.96 -106.48 -3.56
C ILE A 30 19.66 -107.29 -3.47
N GLU A 31 18.59 -106.88 -4.16
CA GLU A 31 17.33 -107.63 -4.17
C GLU A 31 17.49 -108.99 -4.88
N LYS A 32 18.20 -109.01 -6.01
CA LYS A 32 18.47 -110.23 -6.77
C LYS A 32 19.32 -111.22 -5.98
N THR A 33 20.42 -110.77 -5.38
CA THR A 33 21.27 -111.62 -4.52
C THR A 33 20.53 -112.09 -3.27
N LYS A 34 19.58 -111.30 -2.75
CA LYS A 34 18.67 -111.73 -1.69
C LYS A 34 17.79 -112.91 -2.11
N LYS A 35 17.19 -112.85 -3.31
CA LYS A 35 16.38 -113.95 -3.85
C LYS A 35 17.23 -115.20 -4.08
N GLN A 36 18.41 -115.04 -4.67
CA GLN A 36 19.35 -116.15 -4.90
C GLN A 36 19.78 -116.84 -3.61
N SER A 37 20.12 -116.09 -2.55
CA SER A 37 20.48 -116.67 -1.25
C SER A 37 19.32 -117.44 -0.59
N LEU A 38 18.06 -117.02 -0.80
CA LEU A 38 16.90 -117.79 -0.32
C LEU A 38 16.74 -119.11 -1.07
N GLU A 39 16.97 -119.12 -2.39
CA GLU A 39 16.88 -120.31 -3.23
C GLU A 39 18.03 -121.29 -2.97
N SER A 40 19.28 -120.81 -2.88
CA SER A 40 20.45 -121.63 -2.55
C SER A 40 20.34 -122.22 -1.16
N ARG A 41 19.85 -121.47 -0.17
CA ARG A 41 19.59 -121.99 1.18
C ARG A 41 18.54 -123.11 1.17
N LYS A 42 17.47 -122.98 0.38
CA LYS A 42 16.47 -124.06 0.22
C LYS A 42 17.10 -125.31 -0.40
N LYS A 43 17.86 -125.15 -1.49
CA LYS A 43 18.58 -126.25 -2.16
C LYS A 43 19.56 -126.96 -1.22
N LEU A 44 20.35 -126.20 -0.45
CA LEU A 44 21.27 -126.75 0.55
C LEU A 44 20.56 -127.59 1.61
N VAL A 45 19.39 -127.13 2.09
CA VAL A 45 18.59 -127.91 3.05
C VAL A 45 18.10 -129.22 2.44
N GLU A 46 17.69 -129.22 1.17
CA GLU A 46 17.27 -130.42 0.45
C GLU A 46 18.43 -131.39 0.21
N GLU A 47 19.56 -130.90 -0.31
CA GLU A 47 20.79 -131.68 -0.53
C GLU A 47 21.32 -132.28 0.78
N THR A 48 21.28 -131.52 1.87
CA THR A 48 21.69 -132.01 3.20
C THR A 48 20.75 -133.10 3.72
N LYS A 49 19.45 -132.98 3.48
CA LYS A 49 18.48 -134.03 3.83
C LYS A 49 18.66 -135.29 2.98
N ALA A 50 18.97 -135.12 1.69
CA ALA A 50 19.23 -136.23 0.77
C ALA A 50 20.52 -136.97 1.16
N PHE A 51 21.60 -136.24 1.43
CA PHE A 51 22.87 -136.78 1.89
C PHE A 51 22.74 -137.65 3.14
N LYS A 52 21.92 -137.22 4.12
CA LYS A 52 21.64 -137.98 5.35
C LYS A 52 20.99 -139.36 5.11
N LYS A 53 20.34 -139.56 3.96
CA LYS A 53 19.61 -140.81 3.62
C LYS A 53 20.43 -141.81 2.80
N LEU A 54 21.65 -141.44 2.37
CA LEU A 54 22.52 -142.31 1.56
C LEU A 54 23.15 -143.44 2.40
N GLU A 55 23.60 -144.51 1.75
CA GLU A 55 24.45 -145.53 2.38
C GLU A 55 25.90 -145.04 2.53
N ASP A 56 26.68 -145.67 3.40
CA ASP A 56 28.00 -145.12 3.81
C ASP A 56 29.02 -145.03 2.67
N ALA A 57 28.95 -145.94 1.68
CA ALA A 57 29.79 -145.86 0.48
C ALA A 57 29.44 -144.63 -0.39
N ASP A 58 28.16 -144.32 -0.55
CA ASP A 58 27.68 -143.19 -1.36
C ASP A 58 27.82 -141.84 -0.64
N LYS A 59 27.78 -141.83 0.70
CA LYS A 59 28.09 -140.63 1.50
C LYS A 59 29.51 -140.14 1.25
N VAL A 60 30.48 -141.04 1.18
CA VAL A 60 31.87 -140.63 0.92
C VAL A 60 32.00 -139.97 -0.46
N ALA A 61 31.27 -140.47 -1.46
CA ALA A 61 31.26 -139.89 -2.81
C ALA A 61 30.57 -138.53 -2.91
N GLN A 62 29.46 -138.30 -2.17
CA GLN A 62 28.69 -137.05 -2.24
C GLN A 62 29.11 -135.96 -1.25
N LEU A 63 29.91 -136.29 -0.23
CA LEU A 63 30.33 -135.35 0.81
C LEU A 63 31.10 -134.16 0.23
N GLU A 64 31.97 -134.40 -0.76
CA GLU A 64 32.73 -133.34 -1.42
C GLU A 64 31.81 -132.33 -2.13
N GLY A 65 30.77 -132.82 -2.81
CA GLY A 65 29.79 -131.97 -3.49
C GLY A 65 28.98 -131.12 -2.51
N LEU A 66 28.52 -131.72 -1.40
CA LEU A 66 27.77 -131.00 -0.37
C LEU A 66 28.61 -129.93 0.33
N LEU A 67 29.88 -130.25 0.66
CA LEU A 67 30.79 -129.29 1.28
C LEU A 67 31.10 -128.11 0.34
N LYS A 68 31.26 -128.37 -0.96
CA LYS A 68 31.40 -127.31 -1.98
C LYS A 68 30.15 -126.44 -2.09
N ALA A 69 28.94 -127.01 -2.01
CA ALA A 69 27.71 -126.24 -2.01
C ALA A 69 27.59 -125.33 -0.77
N TYR A 70 27.95 -125.83 0.41
CA TYR A 70 27.99 -125.02 1.65
C TYR A 70 29.01 -123.89 1.56
N GLN A 71 30.22 -124.19 1.08
CA GLN A 71 31.25 -123.17 0.87
C GLN A 71 30.80 -122.11 -0.13
N GLY A 72 30.14 -122.51 -1.22
CA GLY A 72 29.58 -121.59 -2.20
C GLY A 72 28.55 -120.62 -1.62
N GLU A 73 27.67 -121.06 -0.71
CA GLU A 73 26.74 -120.15 -0.03
C GLU A 73 27.45 -119.24 0.98
N ILE A 74 28.44 -119.74 1.73
CA ILE A 74 29.26 -118.91 2.63
C ILE A 74 29.97 -117.81 1.85
N ASP A 75 30.56 -118.14 0.71
CA ASP A 75 31.24 -117.18 -0.17
C ASP A 75 30.24 -116.17 -0.76
N ALA A 76 29.05 -116.62 -1.19
CA ALA A 76 28.00 -115.76 -1.72
C ALA A 76 27.47 -114.78 -0.68
N VAL A 77 27.22 -115.24 0.55
CA VAL A 77 26.80 -114.39 1.68
C VAL A 77 27.89 -113.39 2.03
N THR A 78 29.15 -113.82 2.09
CA THR A 78 30.30 -112.95 2.37
C THR A 78 30.46 -111.87 1.30
N LYS A 79 30.32 -112.24 0.02
CA LYS A 79 30.38 -111.29 -1.10
C LYS A 79 29.24 -110.28 -1.03
N ARG A 80 28.02 -110.73 -0.70
CA ARG A 80 26.86 -109.85 -0.53
C ARG A 80 27.01 -108.89 0.64
N ALA A 81 27.51 -109.37 1.79
CA ALA A 81 27.77 -108.54 2.96
C ALA A 81 28.80 -107.44 2.64
N LYS A 82 29.95 -107.82 2.06
CA LYS A 82 30.98 -106.87 1.63
C LYS A 82 30.46 -105.83 0.63
N MET A 83 29.65 -106.27 -0.34
CA MET A 83 29.02 -105.36 -1.29
C MET A 83 28.09 -104.36 -0.59
N ALA A 84 27.20 -104.84 0.29
CA ALA A 84 26.26 -103.98 1.00
C ALA A 84 26.97 -102.99 1.94
N GLU A 85 27.96 -103.46 2.70
CA GLU A 85 28.76 -102.63 3.61
C GLU A 85 29.56 -101.57 2.86
N SER A 86 30.24 -101.95 1.76
CA SER A 86 31.01 -101.01 0.94
C SER A 86 30.14 -99.91 0.34
N ASN A 87 28.97 -100.25 -0.20
CA ASN A 87 28.06 -99.27 -0.80
C ASN A 87 27.42 -98.38 0.28
N PHE A 88 27.07 -98.93 1.44
CA PHE A 88 26.53 -98.15 2.55
C PHE A 88 27.55 -97.14 3.09
N LEU A 89 28.81 -97.56 3.31
CA LEU A 89 29.86 -96.69 3.82
C LEU A 89 30.20 -95.56 2.84
N GLN A 90 30.26 -95.86 1.53
CA GLN A 90 30.47 -94.85 0.49
C GLN A 90 29.36 -93.79 0.50
N PHE A 91 28.10 -94.21 0.63
CA PHE A 91 26.97 -93.28 0.72
C PHE A 91 26.97 -92.48 2.04
N TYR A 92 27.26 -93.13 3.16
CA TYR A 92 27.32 -92.50 4.48
C TYR A 92 28.40 -91.42 4.55
N GLN A 93 29.60 -91.68 4.02
CA GLN A 93 30.69 -90.69 3.99
C GLN A 93 30.28 -89.42 3.23
N LEU A 94 29.65 -89.58 2.06
CA LEU A 94 29.14 -88.45 1.27
C LEU A 94 28.13 -87.59 2.04
N LEU A 95 27.23 -88.23 2.80
CA LEU A 95 26.25 -87.51 3.61
C LEU A 95 26.86 -86.89 4.88
N TYR A 96 27.86 -87.55 5.47
CA TYR A 96 28.51 -87.08 6.70
C TYR A 96 29.33 -85.80 6.47
N GLU A 97 29.95 -85.68 5.29
CA GLU A 97 30.71 -84.49 4.89
C GLU A 97 29.82 -83.34 4.40
N ALA A 98 28.55 -83.62 4.13
CA ALA A 98 27.57 -82.65 3.67
C ALA A 98 27.00 -81.82 4.84
N PRO A 99 26.89 -80.49 4.70
CA PRO A 99 26.23 -79.66 5.70
C PRO A 99 24.73 -79.93 5.73
N ASP A 100 24.06 -79.73 6.87
CA ASP A 100 22.63 -79.97 7.01
C ASP A 100 21.82 -79.11 5.99
N PRO A 101 21.02 -79.72 5.10
CA PRO A 101 20.25 -78.99 4.11
C PRO A 101 19.13 -78.16 4.75
N ALA A 102 18.59 -78.57 5.90
CA ALA A 102 17.53 -77.83 6.59
C ALA A 102 18.06 -76.49 7.13
N ASP A 103 19.25 -76.49 7.73
CA ASP A 103 19.87 -75.27 8.24
C ASP A 103 20.28 -74.33 7.10
N THR A 104 20.80 -74.90 6.01
CA THR A 104 21.12 -74.15 4.78
C THR A 104 19.88 -73.44 4.22
N LEU A 105 18.75 -74.14 4.14
CA LEU A 105 17.49 -73.58 3.63
C LEU A 105 16.89 -72.52 4.57
N ARG A 106 16.98 -72.72 5.90
CA ARG A 106 16.56 -71.70 6.88
C ARG A 106 17.41 -70.44 6.77
N ALA A 107 18.74 -70.59 6.67
CA ALA A 107 19.66 -69.47 6.49
C ALA A 107 19.37 -68.73 5.18
N ALA A 108 19.15 -69.44 4.06
CA ALA A 108 18.76 -68.85 2.79
C ALA A 108 17.42 -68.09 2.88
N GLN A 109 16.40 -68.65 3.55
CA GLN A 109 15.12 -68.00 3.76
C GLN A 109 15.27 -66.73 4.63
N SER A 110 16.09 -66.77 5.66
CA SER A 110 16.35 -65.59 6.51
C SER A 110 17.07 -64.47 5.74
N ALA A 111 18.02 -64.83 4.88
CA ALA A 111 18.72 -63.89 4.02
C ALA A 111 17.77 -63.26 2.99
N LEU A 112 16.86 -64.05 2.40
CA LEU A 112 15.85 -63.55 1.47
C LEU A 112 14.91 -62.55 2.17
N LYS A 113 14.38 -62.89 3.35
CA LYS A 113 13.54 -61.98 4.14
C LYS A 113 14.27 -60.69 4.51
N SER A 114 15.55 -60.79 4.88
CA SER A 114 16.37 -59.60 5.16
C SER A 114 16.57 -58.73 3.92
N GLN A 115 16.77 -59.34 2.75
CA GLN A 115 16.91 -58.62 1.49
C GLN A 115 15.60 -57.94 1.07
N GLU A 116 14.47 -58.62 1.21
CA GLU A 116 13.13 -58.07 0.99
C GLU A 116 12.86 -56.89 1.92
N ALA A 117 13.16 -57.03 3.22
CA ALA A 117 13.00 -55.94 4.19
C ALA A 117 13.88 -54.72 3.86
N MET A 118 15.15 -54.94 3.47
CA MET A 118 16.03 -53.85 3.04
C MET A 118 15.53 -53.19 1.75
N SER A 119 15.06 -53.96 0.78
CA SER A 119 14.49 -53.42 -0.47
C SER A 119 13.23 -52.60 -0.20
N GLN A 120 12.36 -53.07 0.69
CA GLN A 120 11.15 -52.32 1.09
C GLN A 120 11.49 -51.04 1.84
N GLN A 121 12.51 -51.07 2.70
CA GLN A 121 13.01 -49.88 3.39
C GLN A 121 13.60 -48.87 2.41
N GLN A 122 14.41 -49.32 1.45
CA GLN A 122 14.95 -48.47 0.37
C GLN A 122 13.83 -47.86 -0.47
N ALA A 123 12.85 -48.66 -0.90
CA ALA A 123 11.69 -48.17 -1.65
C ALA A 123 10.88 -47.12 -0.86
N SER A 124 10.73 -47.30 0.45
CA SER A 124 10.06 -46.32 1.32
C SER A 124 10.86 -45.02 1.46
N ALA A 125 12.18 -45.11 1.57
CA ALA A 125 13.07 -43.95 1.65
C ALA A 125 13.09 -43.18 0.32
N ASP A 126 13.15 -43.88 -0.81
CA ASP A 126 13.08 -43.29 -2.13
C ASP A 126 11.72 -42.62 -2.38
N THR A 127 10.63 -43.27 -1.97
CA THR A 127 9.29 -42.66 -2.04
C THR A 127 9.20 -41.39 -1.20
N GLY A 128 9.78 -41.39 0.00
CA GLY A 128 9.87 -40.21 0.87
C GLY A 128 10.66 -39.08 0.21
N ARG A 129 11.82 -39.40 -0.37
CA ARG A 129 12.68 -38.44 -1.06
C ARG A 129 12.01 -37.86 -2.32
N VAL A 130 11.30 -38.68 -3.09
CA VAL A 130 10.53 -38.23 -4.25
C VAL A 130 9.41 -37.27 -3.83
N ARG A 131 8.69 -37.57 -2.74
CA ARG A 131 7.66 -36.65 -2.21
C ARG A 131 8.27 -35.31 -1.79
N GLU A 132 9.38 -35.33 -1.04
CA GLU A 132 10.05 -34.11 -0.59
C GLU A 132 10.55 -33.25 -1.77
N LEU A 133 11.16 -33.88 -2.78
CA LEU A 133 11.59 -33.18 -4.00
C LEU A 133 10.42 -32.62 -4.79
N THR A 134 9.30 -33.34 -4.83
CA THR A 134 8.07 -32.88 -5.51
C THR A 134 7.47 -31.65 -4.81
N GLU A 135 7.44 -31.62 -3.46
CA GLU A 135 6.99 -30.45 -2.71
C GLU A 135 7.92 -29.25 -2.90
N LYS A 136 9.25 -29.47 -2.86
CA LYS A 136 10.24 -28.41 -3.13
C LYS A 136 10.10 -27.83 -4.54
N LEU A 137 9.88 -28.69 -5.54
CA LEU A 137 9.64 -28.26 -6.92
C LEU A 137 8.35 -27.43 -7.02
N ARG A 138 7.24 -27.90 -6.44
CA ARG A 138 5.96 -27.17 -6.44
C ARG A 138 6.07 -25.81 -5.75
N ALA A 139 6.82 -25.72 -4.65
CA ALA A 139 7.07 -24.46 -3.96
C ALA A 139 7.89 -23.48 -4.82
N ALA A 140 8.90 -23.98 -5.53
CA ALA A 140 9.70 -23.18 -6.46
C ALA A 140 8.86 -22.69 -7.66
N GLU A 141 8.03 -23.54 -8.25
CA GLU A 141 7.10 -23.18 -9.33
C GLU A 141 6.11 -22.09 -8.88
N LEU A 142 5.55 -22.21 -7.68
CA LEU A 142 4.66 -21.18 -7.13
C LEU A 142 5.39 -19.84 -6.92
N LYS A 143 6.66 -19.86 -6.50
CA LYS A 143 7.47 -18.65 -6.38
C LYS A 143 7.75 -18.03 -7.76
N CYS A 144 8.11 -18.83 -8.76
CA CYS A 144 8.35 -18.36 -10.12
C CYS A 144 7.10 -17.72 -10.73
N THR A 145 5.93 -18.34 -10.56
CA THR A 145 4.66 -17.79 -11.06
C THR A 145 4.28 -16.47 -10.38
N LYS A 146 4.51 -16.34 -9.06
CA LYS A 146 4.34 -15.06 -8.35
C LYS A 146 5.27 -13.97 -8.89
N MET A 147 6.56 -14.28 -9.03
CA MET A 147 7.54 -13.34 -9.59
C MET A 147 7.21 -12.93 -11.02
N GLN A 148 6.70 -13.85 -11.85
CA GLN A 148 6.23 -13.53 -13.20
C GLN A 148 5.02 -12.60 -13.19
N LYS A 149 4.09 -12.79 -12.26
CA LYS A 149 2.94 -11.90 -12.10
C LYS A 149 3.39 -10.50 -11.66
N GLU A 150 4.24 -10.41 -10.64
CA GLU A 150 4.81 -9.14 -10.16
C GLU A 150 5.57 -8.41 -11.29
N LEU A 151 6.36 -9.12 -12.09
CA LEU A 151 7.05 -8.53 -13.24
C LEU A 151 6.07 -7.98 -14.28
N LYS A 152 4.97 -8.69 -14.55
CA LYS A 152 3.95 -8.24 -15.49
C LYS A 152 3.20 -7.00 -14.96
N ASP A 153 2.84 -7.01 -13.68
CA ASP A 153 2.17 -5.88 -13.03
C ASP A 153 3.07 -4.64 -13.08
N MET A 154 4.37 -4.78 -12.77
CA MET A 154 5.36 -3.70 -12.89
C MET A 154 5.54 -3.21 -14.34
N GLU A 155 5.49 -4.10 -15.33
CA GLU A 155 5.58 -3.73 -16.74
C GLU A 155 4.35 -2.93 -17.21
N ASP A 156 3.15 -3.28 -16.73
CA ASP A 156 1.92 -2.57 -17.04
C ASP A 156 1.84 -1.20 -16.30
N GLU A 157 2.35 -1.13 -15.06
CA GLU A 157 2.58 0.14 -14.35
C GLU A 157 3.56 1.03 -15.13
N PHE A 158 4.68 0.47 -15.62
CA PHE A 158 5.66 1.21 -16.40
C PHE A 158 5.08 1.77 -17.71
N LYS A 159 4.25 0.98 -18.42
CA LYS A 159 3.50 1.48 -19.59
C LYS A 159 2.55 2.62 -19.21
N THR A 160 1.90 2.52 -18.06
CA THR A 160 0.99 3.56 -17.57
C THR A 160 1.73 4.86 -17.26
N VAL A 161 2.86 4.77 -16.54
CA VAL A 161 3.72 5.92 -16.24
C VAL A 161 4.23 6.56 -17.53
N LYS A 162 4.69 5.77 -18.51
CA LYS A 162 5.13 6.29 -19.80
C LYS A 162 4.03 7.01 -20.57
N ASN A 163 2.80 6.48 -20.54
CA ASN A 163 1.64 7.13 -21.14
C ASN A 163 1.27 8.44 -20.41
N GLN A 164 1.39 8.46 -19.09
CA GLN A 164 1.20 9.68 -18.29
C GLN A 164 2.29 10.72 -18.60
N GLU A 165 3.55 10.33 -18.73
CA GLU A 165 4.65 11.23 -19.10
C GLU A 165 4.40 11.90 -20.46
N VAL A 166 3.91 11.14 -21.45
CA VAL A 166 3.53 11.71 -22.76
C VAL A 166 2.39 12.72 -22.61
N LYS A 167 1.36 12.43 -21.80
CA LYS A 167 0.25 13.36 -21.53
C LYS A 167 0.73 14.62 -20.81
N VAL A 168 1.61 14.48 -19.83
CA VAL A 168 2.20 15.62 -19.11
C VAL A 168 2.96 16.51 -20.08
N ARG A 169 3.85 15.96 -20.93
CA ARG A 169 4.55 16.75 -21.95
C ARG A 169 3.61 17.45 -22.92
N GLN A 170 2.50 16.81 -23.31
CA GLN A 170 1.48 17.45 -24.16
C GLN A 170 0.76 18.60 -23.45
N LEU A 171 0.43 18.44 -22.17
CA LEU A 171 -0.20 19.48 -21.36
C LEU A 171 0.76 20.64 -21.09
N GLU A 172 2.03 20.35 -20.80
CA GLU A 172 3.09 21.36 -20.66
C GLU A 172 3.28 22.14 -21.97
N GLY A 173 3.29 21.46 -23.11
CA GLY A 173 3.34 22.09 -24.43
C GLY A 173 2.16 23.03 -24.68
N ARG A 174 0.92 22.57 -24.38
CA ARG A 174 -0.28 23.42 -24.49
C ARG A 174 -0.26 24.60 -23.53
N LEU A 175 0.23 24.40 -22.31
CA LEU A 175 0.36 25.48 -21.33
C LEU A 175 1.36 26.53 -21.80
N ALA A 176 2.49 26.10 -22.37
CA ALA A 176 3.47 26.99 -22.97
C ALA A 176 2.85 27.77 -24.13
N GLU A 177 2.15 27.12 -25.07
CA GLU A 177 1.46 27.77 -26.18
C GLU A 177 0.43 28.82 -25.73
N VAL A 178 -0.41 28.47 -24.75
CA VAL A 178 -1.41 29.40 -24.19
C VAL A 178 -0.73 30.57 -23.48
N THR A 179 0.34 30.31 -22.74
CA THR A 179 1.11 31.35 -22.05
C THR A 179 1.73 32.30 -23.06
N THR A 180 2.41 31.79 -24.10
CA THR A 180 3.00 32.61 -25.16
C THR A 180 1.94 33.42 -25.90
N TYR A 181 0.78 32.83 -26.19
CA TYR A 181 -0.32 33.54 -26.84
C TYR A 181 -0.84 34.70 -25.97
N HIS A 182 -1.01 34.48 -24.67
CA HIS A 182 -1.49 35.52 -23.75
C HIS A 182 -0.43 36.61 -23.51
N THR A 183 0.85 36.25 -23.42
CA THR A 183 1.93 37.24 -23.29
C THR A 183 2.01 38.10 -24.54
N GLU A 184 1.97 37.52 -25.74
CA GLU A 184 1.96 38.27 -27.00
C GLU A 184 0.72 39.17 -27.13
N LEU A 185 -0.45 38.70 -26.69
CA LEU A 185 -1.66 39.51 -26.70
C LEU A 185 -1.56 40.69 -25.74
N LEU A 186 -1.08 40.45 -24.52
CA LEU A 186 -0.89 41.48 -23.52
C LEU A 186 0.18 42.51 -23.95
N GLU A 187 1.28 42.05 -24.55
CA GLU A 187 2.31 42.93 -25.13
C GLU A 187 1.73 43.81 -26.24
N LYS A 188 0.89 43.26 -27.12
CA LYS A 188 0.18 44.04 -28.15
C LYS A 188 -0.76 45.07 -27.54
N GLU A 189 -1.55 44.71 -26.53
CA GLU A 189 -2.47 45.63 -25.85
C GLU A 189 -1.70 46.76 -25.14
N ILE A 190 -0.61 46.43 -24.43
CA ILE A 190 0.27 47.41 -23.79
C ILE A 190 0.87 48.34 -24.84
N HIS A 191 1.42 47.80 -25.95
CA HIS A 191 1.96 48.61 -27.04
C HIS A 191 0.93 49.56 -27.65
N GLN A 192 -0.29 49.09 -27.92
CA GLN A 192 -1.36 49.93 -28.46
C GLN A 192 -1.74 51.05 -27.48
N ARG A 193 -1.84 50.72 -26.19
CA ARG A 193 -2.14 51.70 -25.14
C ARG A 193 -1.02 52.74 -25.02
N ASP A 194 0.23 52.31 -25.02
CA ASP A 194 1.39 53.18 -24.92
C ASP A 194 1.53 54.08 -26.16
N GLU A 195 1.25 53.56 -27.37
CA GLU A 195 1.19 54.36 -28.59
C GLU A 195 0.07 55.41 -28.56
N HIS A 196 -1.11 55.03 -28.05
CA HIS A 196 -2.22 55.97 -27.86
C HIS A 196 -1.86 57.08 -26.87
N TRP A 197 -1.26 56.75 -25.73
CA TRP A 197 -0.81 57.75 -24.75
C TRP A 197 0.33 58.61 -25.29
N ALA A 198 1.26 58.06 -26.06
CA ALA A 198 2.32 58.83 -26.71
C ALA A 198 1.73 59.87 -27.67
N LYS A 199 0.75 59.49 -28.50
CA LYS A 199 0.03 60.42 -29.38
C LYS A 199 -0.73 61.49 -28.61
N ALA A 200 -1.42 61.12 -27.53
CA ALA A 200 -2.15 62.07 -26.69
C ALA A 200 -1.21 63.08 -26.00
N ILE A 201 -0.05 62.62 -25.51
CA ILE A 201 0.98 63.50 -24.93
C ILE A 201 1.55 64.43 -26.00
N GLU A 202 1.82 63.94 -27.21
CA GLU A 202 2.32 64.76 -28.31
C GLU A 202 1.31 65.84 -28.73
N GLN A 203 0.02 65.49 -28.78
CA GLN A 203 -1.06 66.46 -29.04
C GLN A 203 -1.13 67.52 -27.96
N LEU A 204 -1.14 67.13 -26.67
CA LEU A 204 -1.16 68.08 -25.55
C LEU A 204 0.08 68.99 -25.55
N LYS A 205 1.26 68.44 -25.87
CA LYS A 205 2.48 69.24 -26.04
C LYS A 205 2.35 70.23 -27.19
N GLY A 206 1.85 69.79 -28.35
CA GLY A 206 1.62 70.68 -29.49
C GLY A 206 0.61 71.79 -29.20
N GLU A 207 -0.48 71.49 -28.48
CA GLU A 207 -1.45 72.47 -28.01
C GLU A 207 -0.81 73.46 -27.03
N GLN A 208 -0.01 72.97 -26.08
CA GLN A 208 0.72 73.81 -25.12
C GLN A 208 1.75 74.70 -25.83
N GLU A 209 2.52 74.16 -26.78
CA GLU A 209 3.48 74.92 -27.57
C GLU A 209 2.78 75.99 -28.42
N GLY A 210 1.66 75.65 -29.05
CA GLY A 210 0.82 76.59 -29.79
C GLY A 210 0.30 77.73 -28.91
N GLU A 211 -0.17 77.40 -27.70
CA GLU A 211 -0.62 78.39 -26.73
C GLU A 211 0.53 79.27 -26.23
N VAL A 212 1.71 78.72 -25.98
CA VAL A 212 2.92 79.48 -25.63
C VAL A 212 3.29 80.44 -26.75
N VAL A 213 3.26 80.00 -28.02
CA VAL A 213 3.52 80.88 -29.17
C VAL A 213 2.48 81.98 -29.27
N ARG A 214 1.19 81.67 -29.06
CA ARG A 214 0.10 82.66 -29.04
C ARG A 214 0.30 83.70 -27.95
N LEU A 215 0.59 83.28 -26.72
CA LEU A 215 0.87 84.16 -25.59
C LEU A 215 2.12 85.01 -25.85
N ARG A 216 3.19 84.44 -26.39
CA ARG A 216 4.40 85.19 -26.78
C ARG A 216 4.10 86.25 -27.84
N SER A 217 3.27 85.93 -28.83
CA SER A 217 2.83 86.89 -29.85
C SER A 217 2.00 88.03 -29.24
N GLN A 218 1.07 87.71 -28.32
CA GLN A 218 0.30 88.73 -27.60
C GLN A 218 1.20 89.63 -26.74
N ILE A 219 2.19 89.07 -26.04
CA ILE A 219 3.17 89.85 -25.28
C ILE A 219 3.95 90.77 -26.21
N ALA A 220 4.47 90.26 -27.34
CA ALA A 220 5.20 91.07 -28.30
C ALA A 220 4.35 92.21 -28.88
N GLU A 221 3.06 91.99 -29.10
CA GLU A 221 2.13 93.04 -29.56
C GLU A 221 1.86 94.08 -28.47
N GLN A 222 1.68 93.64 -27.23
CA GLN A 222 1.55 94.56 -26.08
C GLN A 222 2.84 95.37 -25.85
N GLU A 223 4.01 94.76 -26.03
CA GLU A 223 5.30 95.46 -25.98
C GLU A 223 5.42 96.51 -27.08
N ARG A 224 5.01 96.18 -28.32
CA ARG A 224 4.96 97.15 -29.42
C ARG A 224 4.02 98.32 -29.12
N MET A 225 2.81 98.02 -28.64
CA MET A 225 1.84 99.04 -28.23
C MET A 225 2.40 99.91 -27.10
N LYS A 226 3.06 99.32 -26.11
CA LYS A 226 3.74 100.04 -25.03
C LYS A 226 4.82 100.96 -25.58
N THR A 227 5.70 100.48 -26.47
CA THR A 227 6.74 101.33 -27.08
C THR A 227 6.16 102.46 -27.93
N TYR A 228 5.04 102.21 -28.61
CA TYR A 228 4.33 103.26 -29.36
C TYR A 228 3.76 104.33 -28.42
N MET A 229 3.09 103.91 -27.34
CA MET A 229 2.58 104.82 -26.31
C MET A 229 3.70 105.60 -25.61
N GLU A 230 4.84 104.96 -25.31
CA GLU A 230 6.02 105.64 -24.75
C GLU A 230 6.56 106.70 -25.71
N SER A 231 6.63 106.42 -27.01
CA SER A 231 7.03 107.41 -28.03
C SER A 231 6.05 108.59 -28.14
N GLU A 232 4.75 108.34 -28.06
CA GLU A 232 3.71 109.40 -28.05
C GLU A 232 3.83 110.27 -26.80
N VAL A 233 4.09 109.67 -25.63
CA VAL A 233 4.34 110.41 -24.39
C VAL A 233 5.61 111.26 -24.52
N GLU A 234 6.71 110.71 -25.01
CA GLU A 234 7.94 111.49 -25.25
C GLU A 234 7.71 112.65 -26.23
N GLU A 235 6.90 112.45 -27.28
CA GLU A 235 6.54 113.51 -28.22
C GLU A 235 5.67 114.58 -27.56
N ALA A 236 4.67 114.19 -26.75
CA ALA A 236 3.87 115.13 -25.98
C ALA A 236 4.71 115.91 -24.95
N GLU A 237 5.69 115.26 -24.30
CA GLU A 237 6.65 115.90 -23.41
C GLU A 237 7.55 116.89 -24.15
N ARG A 238 8.05 116.53 -25.35
CA ARG A 238 8.78 117.45 -26.23
C ARG A 238 7.95 118.67 -26.63
N GLN A 239 6.69 118.45 -27.02
CA GLN A 239 5.76 119.53 -27.37
C GLN A 239 5.46 120.43 -26.18
N LEU A 240 5.27 119.87 -24.99
CA LEU A 240 5.08 120.63 -23.76
C LEU A 240 6.32 121.47 -23.43
N LEU A 241 7.52 120.91 -23.58
CA LEU A 241 8.76 121.64 -23.37
C LEU A 241 8.91 122.79 -24.36
N GLN A 242 8.63 122.57 -25.65
CA GLN A 242 8.62 123.63 -26.66
C GLN A 242 7.59 124.71 -26.34
N ALA A 243 6.39 124.34 -25.90
CA ALA A 243 5.36 125.29 -25.49
C ALA A 243 5.80 126.11 -24.26
N LYS A 244 6.46 125.48 -23.29
CA LYS A 244 7.06 126.18 -22.13
C LYS A 244 8.15 127.15 -22.58
N GLN A 245 9.06 126.73 -23.46
CA GLN A 245 10.11 127.60 -23.99
C GLN A 245 9.52 128.81 -24.74
N ARG A 246 8.50 128.60 -25.60
CA ARG A 246 7.78 129.68 -26.27
C ARG A 246 7.11 130.63 -25.27
N HIS A 247 6.51 130.09 -24.21
CA HIS A 247 5.89 130.90 -23.17
C HIS A 247 6.93 131.71 -22.38
N GLU A 248 8.10 131.14 -22.09
CA GLU A 248 9.23 131.86 -21.48
C GLU A 248 9.77 132.95 -22.42
N GLU A 249 9.86 132.68 -23.72
CA GLU A 249 10.23 133.67 -24.74
C GLU A 249 9.20 134.80 -24.85
N ASP A 250 7.90 134.47 -24.85
CA ASP A 250 6.81 135.44 -24.80
C ASP A 250 6.85 136.27 -23.51
N LEU A 251 7.10 135.65 -22.36
CA LEU A 251 7.31 136.35 -21.09
C LEU A 251 8.50 137.30 -21.16
N MET A 252 9.61 136.88 -21.77
CA MET A 252 10.81 137.71 -21.95
C MET A 252 10.54 138.87 -22.92
N ASN A 253 9.81 138.61 -24.00
CA ASN A 253 9.35 139.64 -24.93
C ASN A 253 8.41 140.63 -24.23
N LYS A 254 7.45 140.15 -23.45
CA LYS A 254 6.56 140.99 -22.63
C LYS A 254 7.32 141.76 -21.55
N GLN A 255 8.34 141.18 -20.96
CA GLN A 255 9.23 141.89 -20.04
C GLN A 255 9.98 143.02 -20.78
N SER A 256 10.46 142.78 -21.99
CA SER A 256 11.09 143.82 -22.82
C SER A 256 10.10 144.91 -23.28
N GLU A 257 8.85 144.54 -23.58
CA GLU A 257 7.76 145.49 -23.83
C GLU A 257 7.46 146.30 -22.55
N LEU A 258 7.44 145.68 -21.38
CA LEU A 258 7.28 146.38 -20.10
C LEU A 258 8.45 147.32 -19.82
N ASP A 259 9.69 146.94 -20.15
CA ASP A 259 10.86 147.81 -19.96
C ASP A 259 10.81 149.02 -20.92
N THR A 260 10.33 148.84 -22.15
CA THR A 260 10.11 149.96 -23.09
C THR A 260 8.94 150.85 -22.67
N VAL A 261 7.83 150.26 -22.22
CA VAL A 261 6.70 151.00 -21.62
C VAL A 261 7.13 151.68 -20.33
N ALA A 262 8.02 151.10 -19.51
CA ALA A 262 8.57 151.73 -18.32
C ALA A 262 9.47 152.93 -18.65
N ALA A 263 10.24 152.86 -19.74
CA ALA A 263 11.00 154.01 -20.26
C ALA A 263 10.07 155.11 -20.81
N GLU A 264 8.95 154.75 -21.45
CA GLU A 264 7.90 155.70 -21.83
C GLU A 264 7.14 156.23 -20.60
N LEU A 265 6.99 155.40 -19.56
CA LEU A 265 6.41 155.76 -18.28
C LEU A 265 7.30 156.80 -17.62
N GLU A 266 8.63 156.60 -17.47
CA GLU A 266 9.57 157.60 -16.93
C GLU A 266 9.51 158.94 -17.65
N ARG A 267 9.36 158.93 -18.98
CA ARG A 267 9.15 160.15 -19.79
C ARG A 267 7.80 160.80 -19.51
N LYS A 268 6.77 160.01 -19.21
CA LYS A 268 5.44 160.46 -18.77
C LYS A 268 5.39 160.81 -17.27
N THR A 269 6.22 160.24 -16.41
CA THR A 269 6.33 160.55 -14.97
C THR A 269 6.97 161.93 -14.77
N GLN A 270 7.81 162.38 -15.71
CA GLN A 270 8.30 163.76 -15.76
C GLN A 270 7.22 164.78 -16.21
N ASP A 271 6.20 164.33 -16.97
CA ASP A 271 5.01 165.12 -17.35
C ASP A 271 3.84 164.97 -16.33
N LEU A 272 3.85 163.95 -15.47
CA LEU A 272 2.80 163.61 -14.49
C LEU A 272 3.14 163.97 -13.02
N GLU A 273 4.25 164.65 -12.76
CA GLU A 273 4.53 165.29 -11.45
C GLU A 273 3.73 166.59 -11.22
N THR A 274 3.10 167.18 -12.25
CA THR A 274 2.28 168.41 -12.11
C THR A 274 0.78 168.17 -12.03
N LEU A 275 0.31 166.93 -12.18
CA LEU A 275 -1.12 166.61 -12.09
C LEU A 275 -1.38 165.42 -11.17
N LYS A 276 -1.01 165.64 -9.90
CA LYS A 276 -1.67 165.14 -8.67
C LYS A 276 -1.98 163.63 -8.64
N ALA A 277 -1.28 162.90 -7.78
CA ALA A 277 -1.73 162.77 -6.38
C ALA A 277 -3.23 162.42 -6.26
N GLN A 278 -3.55 161.13 -6.44
CA GLN A 278 -4.48 160.29 -5.65
C GLN A 278 -4.69 158.98 -6.44
N GLN A 279 -4.00 157.90 -6.06
CA GLN A 279 -4.51 156.80 -5.18
C GLN A 279 -5.59 155.95 -5.86
N SER A 280 -5.61 154.61 -5.84
CA SER A 280 -4.76 153.57 -5.24
C SER A 280 -5.23 152.23 -5.82
N GLN A 281 -4.31 151.27 -5.99
CA GLN A 281 -4.36 149.81 -5.78
C GLN A 281 -5.72 149.09 -5.62
N GLN A 282 -5.89 147.78 -5.84
CA GLN A 282 -5.17 146.65 -6.44
C GLN A 282 -6.02 145.42 -6.05
N ASP A 283 -6.12 144.45 -6.96
CA ASP A 283 -6.42 143.01 -6.83
C ASP A 283 -7.42 142.43 -5.81
N GLN A 284 -8.23 141.48 -6.29
CA GLN A 284 -8.35 140.12 -5.72
C GLN A 284 -9.08 139.15 -6.68
N SER A 285 -8.36 138.18 -7.28
CA SER A 285 -8.92 137.10 -8.14
C SER A 285 -8.23 135.73 -7.95
N LYS A 286 -8.11 135.24 -6.69
CA LYS A 286 -7.49 133.93 -6.38
C LYS A 286 -8.44 132.84 -5.86
N VAL A 287 -9.76 133.00 -6.00
CA VAL A 287 -10.74 132.07 -5.38
C VAL A 287 -11.30 131.01 -6.33
N GLU A 288 -11.33 131.25 -7.65
CA GLU A 288 -12.03 130.34 -8.59
C GLU A 288 -11.19 129.13 -9.05
N SER A 289 -9.85 129.22 -9.06
CA SER A 289 -8.95 128.13 -9.49
C SER A 289 -8.88 126.95 -8.50
N VAL A 290 -9.01 127.22 -7.20
CA VAL A 290 -8.94 126.18 -6.15
C VAL A 290 -10.22 125.34 -6.11
N MET A 291 -11.36 125.90 -6.52
CA MET A 291 -12.66 125.24 -6.44
C MET A 291 -12.86 124.17 -7.53
N HIS A 292 -12.24 124.34 -8.71
CA HIS A 292 -12.29 123.32 -9.78
C HIS A 292 -11.37 122.11 -9.51
N SER A 293 -10.20 122.32 -8.89
CA SER A 293 -9.28 121.25 -8.50
C SER A 293 -9.88 120.34 -7.41
N LEU A 294 -10.57 120.94 -6.43
CA LEU A 294 -11.18 120.21 -5.33
C LEU A 294 -12.35 119.31 -5.78
N ASN A 295 -13.19 119.79 -6.70
CA ASN A 295 -14.30 119.01 -7.26
C ASN A 295 -13.82 117.83 -8.11
N ALA A 296 -12.74 117.97 -8.87
CA ALA A 296 -12.16 116.87 -9.65
C ALA A 296 -11.57 115.75 -8.76
N ALA A 297 -10.91 116.13 -7.65
CA ALA A 297 -10.38 115.18 -6.68
C ALA A 297 -11.50 114.41 -5.95
N GLN A 298 -12.60 115.08 -5.59
CA GLN A 298 -13.75 114.46 -4.94
C GLN A 298 -14.47 113.43 -5.83
N HIS A 299 -14.58 113.69 -7.14
CA HIS A 299 -15.15 112.72 -8.06
C HIS A 299 -14.27 111.47 -8.23
N ARG A 300 -12.95 111.63 -8.24
CA ARG A 300 -12.00 110.51 -8.34
C ARG A 300 -12.00 109.62 -7.09
N ILE A 301 -12.12 110.21 -5.91
CA ILE A 301 -12.23 109.47 -4.64
C ILE A 301 -13.51 108.62 -4.65
N LYS A 302 -14.65 109.18 -5.05
CA LYS A 302 -15.91 108.41 -5.15
C LYS A 302 -15.85 107.25 -6.15
N THR A 303 -15.12 107.40 -7.25
CA THR A 303 -14.97 106.30 -8.22
C THR A 303 -14.11 105.18 -7.64
N LEU A 304 -13.01 105.54 -6.99
CA LEU A 304 -12.12 104.56 -6.34
C LEU A 304 -12.81 103.84 -5.17
N GLU A 305 -13.66 104.52 -4.40
CA GLU A 305 -14.47 103.90 -3.35
C GLU A 305 -15.44 102.84 -3.93
N ALA A 306 -16.11 103.14 -5.04
CA ALA A 306 -17.00 102.20 -5.71
C ALA A 306 -16.25 100.98 -6.29
N ASP A 307 -15.07 101.19 -6.89
CA ASP A 307 -14.22 100.09 -7.38
C ASP A 307 -13.69 99.22 -6.22
N LEU A 308 -13.39 99.84 -5.08
CA LEU A 308 -12.90 99.14 -3.89
C LEU A 308 -14.00 98.31 -3.22
N ASP A 309 -15.26 98.76 -3.25
CA ASP A 309 -16.39 97.98 -2.78
C ASP A 309 -16.77 96.83 -3.74
N ASN A 310 -16.66 97.04 -5.07
CA ASN A 310 -16.84 95.97 -6.05
C ASN A 310 -15.78 94.86 -5.93
N THR A 311 -14.50 95.23 -5.80
CA THR A 311 -13.41 94.26 -5.61
C THR A 311 -13.55 93.50 -4.29
N ARG A 312 -13.98 94.16 -3.20
CA ARG A 312 -14.32 93.47 -1.94
C ARG A 312 -15.44 92.45 -2.12
N ALA A 313 -16.50 92.80 -2.85
CA ALA A 313 -17.62 91.89 -3.10
C ALA A 313 -17.20 90.66 -3.93
N GLU A 314 -16.35 90.85 -4.95
CA GLU A 314 -15.77 89.75 -5.74
C GLU A 314 -14.86 88.86 -4.88
N LEU A 315 -14.07 89.46 -3.98
CA LEU A 315 -13.19 88.73 -3.06
C LEU A 315 -13.99 87.90 -2.05
N TYR A 316 -15.09 88.43 -1.50
CA TYR A 316 -16.00 87.65 -0.66
C TYR A 316 -16.67 86.50 -1.42
N SER A 317 -17.12 86.73 -2.66
CA SER A 317 -17.75 85.71 -3.51
C SER A 317 -16.79 84.58 -3.87
N THR A 318 -15.54 84.91 -4.21
CA THR A 318 -14.50 83.91 -4.51
C THR A 318 -14.06 83.16 -3.26
N HIS A 319 -13.95 83.85 -2.12
CA HIS A 319 -13.59 83.20 -0.86
C HIS A 319 -14.67 82.21 -0.40
N GLU A 320 -15.94 82.57 -0.53
CA GLU A 320 -17.07 81.69 -0.20
C GLU A 320 -17.13 80.46 -1.13
N LYS A 321 -16.91 80.64 -2.44
CA LYS A 321 -16.80 79.51 -3.40
C LYS A 321 -15.61 78.59 -3.09
N SER A 322 -14.47 79.15 -2.72
CA SER A 322 -13.29 78.37 -2.31
C SER A 322 -13.56 77.59 -1.03
N ARG A 323 -14.22 78.21 -0.04
CA ARG A 323 -14.60 77.59 1.22
C ARG A 323 -15.60 76.44 1.04
N GLN A 324 -16.58 76.61 0.14
CA GLN A 324 -17.52 75.54 -0.20
C GLN A 324 -16.80 74.37 -0.89
N ARG A 325 -15.88 74.65 -1.83
CA ARG A 325 -15.10 73.60 -2.50
C ARG A 325 -14.17 72.85 -1.54
N GLU A 326 -13.59 73.54 -0.58
CA GLU A 326 -12.79 72.92 0.48
C GLU A 326 -13.65 72.01 1.38
N ALA A 327 -14.85 72.46 1.76
CA ALA A 327 -15.80 71.63 2.52
C ALA A 327 -16.24 70.38 1.74
N ASP A 328 -16.49 70.51 0.43
CA ASP A 328 -16.84 69.38 -0.43
C ASP A 328 -15.69 68.38 -0.57
N LEU A 329 -14.45 68.86 -0.72
CA LEU A 329 -13.26 68.00 -0.76
C LEU A 329 -13.02 67.28 0.57
N LEU A 330 -13.20 67.96 1.70
CA LEU A 330 -13.12 67.33 3.02
C LEU A 330 -14.19 66.24 3.19
N ARG A 331 -15.41 66.48 2.70
CA ARG A 331 -16.47 65.48 2.72
C ARG A 331 -16.15 64.28 1.82
N GLN A 332 -15.60 64.51 0.63
CA GLN A 332 -15.14 63.43 -0.26
C GLN A 332 -13.99 62.62 0.37
N LEU A 333 -13.06 63.28 1.06
CA LEU A 333 -11.98 62.60 1.80
C LEU A 333 -12.54 61.76 2.95
N GLU A 334 -13.52 62.28 3.70
CA GLU A 334 -14.20 61.52 4.77
C GLU A 334 -14.90 60.29 4.18
N ASP A 335 -15.64 60.44 3.08
CA ASP A 335 -16.33 59.34 2.39
C ASP A 335 -15.36 58.28 1.87
N ILE A 336 -14.28 58.70 1.20
CA ILE A 336 -13.22 57.80 0.72
C ILE A 336 -12.54 57.09 1.89
N SER A 337 -12.21 57.81 2.96
CA SER A 337 -11.60 57.21 4.17
C SER A 337 -12.53 56.18 4.81
N GLY A 338 -13.84 56.42 4.78
CA GLY A 338 -14.85 55.48 5.28
C GLY A 338 -14.96 54.23 4.41
N VAL A 339 -14.86 54.35 3.08
CA VAL A 339 -14.83 53.20 2.16
C VAL A 339 -13.56 52.40 2.36
N VAL A 340 -12.40 53.05 2.49
CA VAL A 340 -11.11 52.38 2.75
C VAL A 340 -11.17 51.61 4.06
N ARG A 341 -11.69 52.23 5.14
CA ARG A 341 -11.82 51.56 6.44
C ARG A 341 -12.72 50.31 6.37
N LYS A 342 -13.86 50.39 5.66
CA LYS A 342 -14.73 49.23 5.44
C LYS A 342 -14.04 48.13 4.63
N ARG A 343 -13.28 48.50 3.58
CA ARG A 343 -12.51 47.53 2.79
C ARG A 343 -11.40 46.88 3.61
N ASP A 344 -10.74 47.63 4.48
CA ASP A 344 -9.73 47.10 5.41
C ASP A 344 -10.35 46.13 6.43
N GLU A 345 -11.51 46.46 6.99
CA GLU A 345 -12.28 45.57 7.86
C GLU A 345 -12.71 44.27 7.13
N GLU A 346 -13.23 44.38 5.90
CA GLU A 346 -13.57 43.25 5.04
C GLU A 346 -12.33 42.39 4.72
N LEU A 347 -11.18 43.02 4.43
CA LEU A 347 -9.92 42.31 4.16
C LEU A 347 -9.39 41.57 5.39
N VAL A 348 -9.51 42.17 6.58
CA VAL A 348 -9.16 41.50 7.84
C VAL A 348 -10.07 40.31 8.08
N GLN A 349 -11.39 40.46 7.87
CA GLN A 349 -12.34 39.35 8.01
C GLN A 349 -12.05 38.22 7.02
N VAL A 350 -11.82 38.53 5.75
CA VAL A 350 -11.47 37.53 4.72
C VAL A 350 -10.14 36.85 5.04
N ARG A 351 -9.16 37.59 5.58
CA ARG A 351 -7.87 37.03 6.00
C ARG A 351 -8.02 36.09 7.19
N ASP A 352 -8.82 36.46 8.19
CA ASP A 352 -9.17 35.61 9.33
C ASP A 352 -9.92 34.35 8.89
N GLU A 353 -10.86 34.47 7.95
CA GLU A 353 -11.57 33.33 7.36
C GLU A 353 -10.61 32.42 6.58
N LEU A 354 -9.66 32.98 5.85
CA LEU A 354 -8.65 32.21 5.11
C LEU A 354 -7.67 31.51 6.06
N GLN A 355 -7.33 32.10 7.21
CA GLN A 355 -6.51 31.48 8.25
C GLN A 355 -7.27 30.39 9.03
N ARG A 356 -8.58 30.56 9.24
CA ARG A 356 -9.43 29.54 9.88
C ARG A 356 -9.80 28.39 8.96
N ARG A 357 -9.63 28.55 7.63
CA ARG A 357 -9.83 27.45 6.70
C ARG A 357 -8.76 26.39 6.96
N PRO A 358 -9.17 25.14 7.20
CA PRO A 358 -8.21 24.05 7.34
C PRO A 358 -7.37 23.97 6.08
N THR A 359 -6.07 23.82 6.28
CA THR A 359 -5.10 23.78 5.18
C THR A 359 -5.38 22.59 4.27
N VAL A 360 -4.98 22.66 3.00
CA VAL A 360 -5.19 21.57 2.02
C VAL A 360 -4.60 20.25 2.53
N GLY A 361 -3.54 20.30 3.33
CA GLY A 361 -2.98 19.16 4.05
C GLY A 361 -3.94 18.57 5.10
N GLU A 362 -4.49 19.38 6.00
CA GLU A 362 -5.46 18.94 7.02
C GLU A 362 -6.75 18.39 6.40
N VAL A 363 -7.25 19.00 5.32
CA VAL A 363 -8.41 18.49 4.58
C VAL A 363 -8.08 17.17 3.88
N SER A 364 -6.87 17.03 3.33
CA SER A 364 -6.41 15.77 2.74
C SER A 364 -6.27 14.68 3.79
N GLU A 365 -5.69 14.99 4.95
CA GLU A 365 -5.55 14.07 6.08
C GLU A 365 -6.90 13.66 6.66
N LEU A 366 -7.84 14.58 6.84
CA LEU A 366 -9.20 14.27 7.31
C LEU A 366 -9.95 13.43 6.28
N ARG A 367 -9.79 13.71 4.98
CA ARG A 367 -10.36 12.86 3.93
C ARG A 367 -9.71 11.48 3.88
N GLN A 368 -8.42 11.37 4.15
CA GLN A 368 -7.74 10.08 4.25
C GLN A 368 -8.20 9.31 5.49
N LYS A 369 -8.31 9.96 6.65
CA LYS A 369 -8.83 9.37 7.89
C LYS A 369 -10.29 8.92 7.72
N LEU A 370 -11.12 9.72 7.05
CA LEU A 370 -12.51 9.37 6.76
C LEU A 370 -12.61 8.17 5.80
N ARG A 371 -11.82 8.16 4.72
CA ARG A 371 -11.76 7.02 3.80
C ARG A 371 -11.28 5.76 4.51
N ASN A 372 -10.25 5.86 5.35
CA ASN A 372 -9.75 4.71 6.11
C ASN A 372 -10.80 4.21 7.12
N ALA A 373 -11.59 5.10 7.74
CA ALA A 373 -12.69 4.72 8.61
C ALA A 373 -13.85 4.05 7.85
N GLU A 374 -14.25 4.59 6.69
CA GLU A 374 -15.28 4.00 5.82
C GLU A 374 -14.88 2.60 5.34
N VAL A 375 -13.61 2.42 4.97
CA VAL A 375 -13.04 1.14 4.51
C VAL A 375 -13.03 0.10 5.62
N VAL A 376 -12.73 0.51 6.86
CA VAL A 376 -12.77 -0.38 8.03
C VAL A 376 -14.21 -0.74 8.41
N GLU A 377 -15.15 0.21 8.35
CA GLU A 377 -16.56 -0.04 8.67
C GLU A 377 -17.23 -0.97 7.66
N HIS A 378 -16.92 -0.84 6.37
CA HIS A 378 -17.51 -1.65 5.31
C HIS A 378 -16.74 -2.95 5.02
N GLY A 379 -15.58 -3.16 5.64
CA GLY A 379 -14.74 -4.33 5.41
C GLY A 379 -14.26 -4.45 3.96
N ASP A 380 -14.09 -3.31 3.29
CA ASP A 380 -13.71 -3.25 1.87
C ASP A 380 -12.19 -3.34 1.71
N ILE A 381 -11.69 -4.55 1.49
CA ILE A 381 -10.25 -4.84 1.40
C ILE A 381 -9.59 -4.05 0.26
N ASP A 382 -10.33 -3.72 -0.80
CA ASP A 382 -9.77 -3.03 -1.96
C ASP A 382 -9.60 -1.53 -1.73
N GLY A 383 -10.38 -0.92 -0.82
CA GLY A 383 -10.33 0.50 -0.47
C GLY A 383 -9.21 0.89 0.50
N ALA A 384 -8.48 -0.06 1.08
CA ALA A 384 -7.44 0.23 2.07
C ALA A 384 -6.23 0.98 1.48
N SER A 385 -5.83 2.05 2.17
CA SER A 385 -4.79 2.98 1.70
C SER A 385 -3.37 2.43 1.83
N THR A 386 -3.15 1.42 2.68
CA THR A 386 -1.83 0.85 2.94
C THR A 386 -1.85 -0.68 2.96
N ASP A 387 -0.73 -1.30 2.59
CA ASP A 387 -0.57 -2.76 2.62
C ASP A 387 -0.74 -3.37 4.02
N LEU A 388 -0.39 -2.59 5.05
CA LEU A 388 -0.60 -2.98 6.44
C LEU A 388 -2.11 -3.02 6.77
N GLU A 389 -2.87 -2.01 6.34
CA GLU A 389 -4.33 -1.99 6.51
C GLU A 389 -5.00 -3.12 5.73
N ARG A 390 -4.56 -3.44 4.51
CA ARG A 390 -5.06 -4.61 3.75
C ARG A 390 -4.84 -5.92 4.49
N ARG A 391 -3.62 -6.14 5.01
CA ARG A 391 -3.31 -7.35 5.79
C ARG A 391 -4.09 -7.42 7.09
N LEU A 392 -4.31 -6.28 7.75
CA LEU A 392 -5.12 -6.20 8.96
C LEU A 392 -6.59 -6.51 8.68
N LEU A 393 -7.18 -5.97 7.61
CA LEU A 393 -8.56 -6.26 7.21
C LEU A 393 -8.73 -7.71 6.74
N GLU A 394 -7.77 -8.26 6.00
CA GLU A 394 -7.79 -9.67 5.60
C GLU A 394 -7.67 -10.59 6.82
N LYS A 395 -6.83 -10.21 7.81
CA LYS A 395 -6.75 -10.91 9.09
C LYS A 395 -8.03 -10.77 9.90
N GLN A 396 -8.65 -9.58 9.94
CA GLN A 396 -9.91 -9.35 10.62
C GLN A 396 -11.02 -10.22 10.01
N LYS A 397 -11.18 -10.22 8.67
CA LYS A 397 -12.15 -11.05 7.96
C LYS A 397 -11.86 -12.55 8.14
N GLN A 398 -10.59 -12.95 8.16
CA GLN A 398 -10.19 -14.33 8.46
C GLN A 398 -10.56 -14.73 9.89
N LEU A 399 -10.30 -13.86 10.88
CA LEU A 399 -10.63 -14.09 12.28
C LEU A 399 -12.14 -14.11 12.52
N GLU A 400 -12.90 -13.22 11.87
CA GLU A 400 -14.37 -13.23 11.89
C GLU A 400 -14.93 -14.50 11.25
N GLY A 401 -14.36 -14.96 10.13
CA GLY A 401 -14.71 -16.24 9.51
C GLY A 401 -14.38 -17.44 10.41
N GLN A 402 -13.22 -17.42 11.07
CA GLN A 402 -12.85 -18.44 12.06
C GLN A 402 -13.80 -18.43 13.26
N LEU A 403 -14.14 -17.26 13.82
CA LEU A 403 -15.11 -17.10 14.90
C LEU A 403 -16.49 -17.62 14.51
N SER A 404 -16.96 -17.31 13.30
CA SER A 404 -18.21 -17.84 12.77
C SER A 404 -18.17 -19.37 12.65
N SER A 405 -17.07 -19.92 12.12
CA SER A 405 -16.89 -21.37 12.02
C SER A 405 -16.81 -22.07 13.39
N PHE A 406 -16.17 -21.43 14.38
CA PHE A 406 -16.11 -21.91 15.75
C PHE A 406 -17.47 -21.84 16.43
N ARG A 407 -18.25 -20.77 16.21
CA ARG A 407 -19.64 -20.69 16.69
C ARG A 407 -20.50 -21.82 16.13
N VAL A 408 -20.43 -22.09 14.82
CA VAL A 408 -21.17 -23.20 14.21
C VAL A 408 -20.72 -24.55 14.77
N LYS A 409 -19.41 -24.76 14.98
CA LYS A 409 -18.90 -25.98 15.61
C LYS A 409 -19.37 -26.12 17.05
N CYS A 410 -19.31 -25.06 17.86
CA CYS A 410 -19.82 -25.05 19.22
C CYS A 410 -21.31 -25.40 19.25
N HIS A 411 -22.12 -24.81 18.37
CA HIS A 411 -23.54 -25.14 18.27
C HIS A 411 -23.77 -26.60 17.88
N SER A 412 -23.03 -27.12 16.89
CA SER A 412 -23.14 -28.53 16.52
C SER A 412 -22.72 -29.47 17.65
N GLN A 413 -21.72 -29.08 18.45
CA GLN A 413 -21.29 -29.84 19.61
C GLN A 413 -22.33 -29.77 20.73
N GLU A 414 -22.90 -28.60 21.00
CA GLU A 414 -24.03 -28.41 21.92
C GLU A 414 -25.23 -29.28 21.50
N ASP A 415 -25.56 -29.33 20.21
CA ASP A 415 -26.61 -30.19 19.67
C ASP A 415 -26.30 -31.67 19.92
N THR A 416 -25.08 -32.14 19.62
CA THR A 416 -24.69 -33.53 19.88
C THR A 416 -24.70 -33.88 21.37
N ILE A 417 -24.26 -32.96 22.24
CA ILE A 417 -24.31 -33.14 23.68
C ILE A 417 -25.76 -33.22 24.15
N SER A 418 -26.65 -32.37 23.62
CA SER A 418 -28.08 -32.41 23.95
C SER A 418 -28.73 -33.74 23.53
N HIS A 419 -28.38 -34.25 22.34
CA HIS A 419 -28.86 -35.52 21.82
C HIS A 419 -28.38 -36.71 22.67
N LEU A 420 -27.08 -36.78 22.95
CA LEU A 420 -26.50 -37.83 23.80
C LEU A 420 -27.07 -37.80 25.22
N THR A 421 -27.32 -36.59 25.75
CA THR A 421 -27.96 -36.43 27.07
C THR A 421 -29.39 -36.97 27.05
N GLN A 422 -30.14 -36.72 25.97
CA GLN A 422 -31.50 -37.24 25.79
C GLN A 422 -31.51 -38.76 25.63
N GLU A 423 -30.60 -39.33 24.86
CA GLU A 423 -30.45 -40.78 24.72
C GLU A 423 -30.08 -41.42 26.06
N SER A 424 -29.10 -40.87 26.78
CA SER A 424 -28.71 -41.37 28.10
C SER A 424 -29.88 -41.32 29.10
N ARG A 425 -30.72 -40.27 29.03
CA ARG A 425 -31.94 -40.19 29.83
C ARG A 425 -32.95 -41.27 29.46
N SER A 426 -33.14 -41.54 28.16
CA SER A 426 -34.04 -42.61 27.70
C SER A 426 -33.56 -44.01 28.12
N PHE A 427 -32.23 -44.24 28.10
CA PHE A 427 -31.64 -45.48 28.59
C PHE A 427 -31.79 -45.60 30.11
N GLN A 428 -31.61 -44.51 30.85
CA GLN A 428 -31.84 -44.51 32.29
C GLN A 428 -33.31 -44.81 32.64
N GLU A 429 -34.27 -44.18 31.95
CA GLU A 429 -35.71 -44.47 32.14
C GLU A 429 -36.01 -45.96 31.85
N ARG A 430 -35.40 -46.53 30.80
CA ARG A 430 -35.56 -47.95 30.48
C ARG A 430 -34.91 -48.89 31.49
N VAL A 431 -33.78 -48.48 32.08
CA VAL A 431 -33.15 -49.21 33.18
C VAL A 431 -34.03 -49.16 34.42
N ASP A 432 -34.59 -48.00 34.75
CA ASP A 432 -35.48 -47.83 35.89
C ASP A 432 -36.76 -48.68 35.70
N ASP A 433 -37.34 -48.72 34.49
CA ASP A 433 -38.49 -49.57 34.14
C ASP A 433 -38.14 -51.07 34.29
N LEU A 434 -36.97 -51.50 33.80
CA LEU A 434 -36.51 -52.87 33.93
C LEU A 434 -36.24 -53.23 35.39
N GLN A 435 -35.65 -52.33 36.18
CA GLN A 435 -35.46 -52.52 37.61
C GLN A 435 -36.79 -52.65 38.34
N GLN A 436 -37.78 -51.80 38.03
CA GLN A 436 -39.13 -51.92 38.59
C GLN A 436 -39.79 -53.25 38.20
N LEU A 437 -39.65 -53.69 36.95
CA LEU A 437 -40.16 -54.98 36.49
C LEU A 437 -39.48 -56.15 37.20
N VAL A 438 -38.16 -56.13 37.32
CA VAL A 438 -37.39 -57.15 38.07
C VAL A 438 -37.85 -57.18 39.52
N THR A 439 -37.98 -56.02 40.17
CA THR A 439 -38.47 -55.95 41.56
C THR A 439 -39.90 -56.49 41.68
N SER A 440 -40.77 -56.22 40.70
CA SER A 440 -42.12 -56.77 40.65
C SER A 440 -42.12 -58.29 40.44
N LEU A 441 -41.29 -58.80 39.54
CA LEU A 441 -41.12 -60.24 39.30
C LEU A 441 -40.50 -60.94 40.51
N GLU A 442 -39.53 -60.34 41.20
CA GLU A 442 -38.95 -60.84 42.44
C GLU A 442 -39.99 -60.85 43.57
N ASN A 443 -40.87 -59.84 43.65
CA ASN A 443 -42.00 -59.82 44.57
C ASN A 443 -43.04 -60.90 44.22
N GLN A 444 -43.31 -61.14 42.93
CA GLN A 444 -44.19 -62.22 42.48
C GLN A 444 -43.58 -63.60 42.70
N LEU A 445 -42.27 -63.77 42.48
CA LEU A 445 -41.53 -65.01 42.74
C LEU A 445 -41.43 -65.30 44.23
N SER A 446 -41.20 -64.29 45.06
CA SER A 446 -41.21 -64.47 46.52
C SER A 446 -42.62 -64.78 47.03
N GLN A 447 -43.67 -64.20 46.46
CA GLN A 447 -45.06 -64.63 46.72
C GLN A 447 -45.33 -66.06 46.23
N ALA A 448 -44.84 -66.45 45.05
CA ALA A 448 -45.00 -67.79 44.50
C ALA A 448 -44.17 -68.85 45.26
N GLN A 449 -42.98 -68.51 45.74
CA GLN A 449 -42.19 -69.36 46.65
C GLN A 449 -42.82 -69.45 48.03
N ALA A 450 -43.40 -68.36 48.55
CA ALA A 450 -44.18 -68.40 49.79
C ALA A 450 -45.44 -69.28 49.64
N GLN A 451 -46.03 -69.34 48.45
CA GLN A 451 -47.15 -70.24 48.13
C GLN A 451 -46.70 -71.67 47.76
N GLY A 452 -45.48 -71.85 47.25
CA GLY A 452 -44.90 -73.15 46.86
C GLY A 452 -44.09 -73.86 47.96
N ALA A 453 -43.81 -73.21 49.08
CA ALA A 453 -43.13 -73.78 50.25
C ALA A 453 -44.07 -74.62 51.16
N ALA A 454 -45.19 -75.08 50.62
CA ALA A 454 -46.09 -76.03 51.27
C ALA A 454 -46.26 -77.29 50.41
N GLU A 455 -45.16 -78.01 50.13
CA GLU A 455 -45.10 -79.49 50.08
C GLU A 455 -43.68 -79.99 49.71
N PRO A 456 -43.13 -81.04 50.37
CA PRO A 456 -41.78 -81.54 50.10
C PRO A 456 -41.80 -82.85 49.30
N SER A 457 -40.87 -83.04 48.35
CA SER A 457 -40.27 -84.36 48.08
C SER A 457 -39.01 -84.33 47.21
N THR A 458 -38.15 -85.28 47.55
CA THR A 458 -36.79 -85.60 47.11
C THR A 458 -36.68 -86.21 45.70
N ALA A 459 -35.64 -85.86 44.93
CA ALA A 459 -34.94 -86.79 44.03
C ALA A 459 -33.61 -86.21 43.50
N THR A 460 -32.67 -87.12 43.26
CA THR A 460 -31.24 -86.93 42.96
C THR A 460 -30.94 -86.88 41.45
N LEU A 461 -29.78 -86.27 41.12
CA LEU A 461 -28.91 -86.41 39.93
C LEU A 461 -29.24 -85.67 38.63
N GLY A 462 -28.22 -84.95 38.14
CA GLY A 462 -28.10 -84.46 36.77
C GLY A 462 -27.06 -83.34 36.64
N GLY A 463 -25.79 -83.69 36.54
CA GLY A 463 -24.72 -82.72 36.33
C GLY A 463 -24.75 -82.11 34.93
N ILE A 464 -24.40 -80.83 34.82
CA ILE A 464 -23.83 -80.21 33.61
C ILE A 464 -22.72 -79.26 34.04
N ASN A 465 -21.59 -79.48 33.40
CA ASN A 465 -20.34 -78.75 33.40
C ASN A 465 -20.51 -77.39 32.67
N LEU A 466 -20.18 -76.27 33.31
CA LEU A 466 -19.91 -75.01 32.60
C LEU A 466 -18.66 -74.33 33.20
N ASN A 467 -17.67 -74.24 32.33
CA ASN A 467 -16.35 -73.66 32.49
C ASN A 467 -16.34 -72.29 33.18
N LEU A 468 -15.40 -72.13 34.10
CA LEU A 468 -14.85 -70.81 34.44
C LEU A 468 -14.07 -70.26 33.23
N THR A 469 -14.36 -69.03 32.83
CA THR A 469 -13.38 -68.14 32.19
C THR A 469 -13.45 -66.76 32.84
N PRO A 470 -12.31 -66.14 33.18
CA PRO A 470 -12.27 -64.81 33.77
C PRO A 470 -12.24 -63.72 32.69
N HIS A 471 -12.88 -62.59 33.01
CA HIS A 471 -12.50 -61.21 32.70
C HIS A 471 -11.82 -60.88 31.35
N THR A 472 -12.48 -60.05 30.51
CA THR A 472 -11.97 -58.75 30.00
C THR A 472 -12.95 -58.11 29.00
N PRO A 473 -13.31 -56.82 29.13
CA PRO A 473 -14.02 -56.08 28.09
C PRO A 473 -13.05 -55.54 27.02
N PRO A 474 -13.50 -55.32 25.77
CA PRO A 474 -12.63 -54.93 24.68
C PRO A 474 -12.25 -53.45 24.74
N ALA A 475 -10.96 -53.20 24.56
CA ALA A 475 -10.41 -51.89 24.26
C ALA A 475 -10.92 -51.40 22.88
N SER A 476 -11.74 -50.36 22.89
CA SER A 476 -11.99 -49.53 21.72
C SER A 476 -10.92 -48.45 21.65
N SER A 477 -10.06 -48.60 20.65
CA SER A 477 -9.11 -47.61 20.17
C SER A 477 -9.85 -46.44 19.52
N VAL A 478 -9.90 -45.29 20.18
CA VAL A 478 -9.94 -43.99 19.51
C VAL A 478 -8.93 -43.08 20.20
N ALA A 479 -7.70 -43.13 19.71
CA ALA A 479 -6.71 -42.10 19.96
C ALA A 479 -7.12 -40.85 19.17
N ALA A 480 -7.68 -39.86 19.86
CA ALA A 480 -7.76 -38.49 19.38
C ALA A 480 -6.88 -37.63 20.30
N SER A 481 -5.66 -37.39 19.84
CA SER A 481 -4.72 -36.45 20.43
C SER A 481 -5.32 -35.04 20.44
N LEU A 482 -5.63 -34.53 21.62
CA LEU A 482 -5.84 -33.11 21.89
C LEU A 482 -4.47 -32.47 22.16
N PRO A 483 -4.05 -31.41 21.45
CA PRO A 483 -2.95 -30.59 21.91
C PRO A 483 -3.46 -29.63 23.01
N VAL A 484 -2.93 -29.78 24.21
CA VAL A 484 -2.99 -28.77 25.27
C VAL A 484 -2.09 -27.61 24.84
N ALA A 485 -2.67 -26.52 24.35
CA ALA A 485 -1.98 -25.25 24.20
C ALA A 485 -2.25 -24.42 25.46
N GLY A 486 -1.26 -24.35 26.35
CA GLY A 486 -1.25 -23.36 27.44
C GLY A 486 -0.88 -21.98 26.91
N PRO A 487 -1.50 -20.89 27.40
CA PRO A 487 -1.01 -19.55 27.14
C PRO A 487 0.10 -19.23 28.15
N ALA A 488 1.35 -19.16 27.69
CA ALA A 488 2.41 -18.49 28.42
C ALA A 488 2.30 -17.00 28.13
N GLY A 489 1.83 -16.24 29.12
CA GLY A 489 2.04 -14.81 29.19
C GLY A 489 3.43 -14.53 29.74
N ASP A 490 4.22 -13.80 28.96
CA ASP A 490 5.33 -12.96 29.41
C ASP A 490 5.18 -11.69 28.56
N GLY A 491 5.12 -10.48 29.10
CA GLY A 491 5.90 -10.03 30.24
C GLY A 491 6.75 -8.88 29.72
N ASP A 492 6.19 -7.68 29.86
CA ASP A 492 6.82 -6.37 29.72
C ASP A 492 8.34 -6.36 29.98
N LYS A 493 9.10 -5.81 29.05
CA LYS A 493 10.39 -5.17 29.34
C LYS A 493 10.56 -3.89 28.53
N ALA A 494 10.27 -2.79 29.21
CA ALA A 494 10.89 -1.50 28.96
C ALA A 494 12.39 -1.56 29.28
N ALA A 495 13.23 -1.10 28.36
CA ALA A 495 14.48 -0.35 28.62
C ALA A 495 15.15 0.08 27.29
N LEU A 496 15.34 1.39 27.17
CA LEU A 496 16.09 2.18 26.16
C LEU A 496 15.44 2.41 24.79
#